data_AF-A0A2G6LQK4-F1
#
_entry.id   AF-A0A2G6LQK4-F1
#
_cell.length_a   1.000
_cell.length_b   1.000
_cell.length_c   1.000
_cell.angle_alpha   90.00
_cell.angle_beta   90.00
_cell.angle_gamma   90.00
#
_symmetry.space_group_name_H-M   'P 1'
#
loop_
_entity.id
_entity.type
_entity.pdbx_description
1 polymer ?
#
loop_
_entity_poly.entity_id
_entity_poly.type
_entity_poly.pdbx_seq_one_letter_code
_entity_poly.pdbx_strand_id
1 'polypeptide(L)'
;MRVIFTLIISLVLFGCDSGMANVKNFKTGEFKTYLDDIDATSHAFRDDSLQIEIYKGVKDTFLIKWNSNFEYELIHAFPKSKLDSTPFIVKITSVKNNSYKFTAHYKGSNYKQKGRVEKIN
;
A
#
# COMPACT_ATOMS: atom_id res chain seq x y z
N MET A 1 -44.20 37.08 -31.86
CA MET A 1 -42.74 36.96 -31.65
C MET A 1 -42.53 35.90 -30.58
N ARG A 2 -42.04 34.72 -30.97
CA ARG A 2 -41.87 33.57 -30.07
C ARG A 2 -40.48 33.66 -29.45
N VAL A 3 -40.43 33.94 -28.15
CA VAL A 3 -39.19 34.14 -27.41
C VAL A 3 -38.50 32.79 -27.24
N ILE A 4 -37.34 32.70 -27.88
CA ILE A 4 -36.29 31.71 -27.64
C ILE A 4 -35.79 31.93 -26.21
N PHE A 5 -35.80 30.90 -25.37
CA PHE A 5 -34.75 30.74 -24.36
C PHE A 5 -34.61 29.28 -23.97
N THR A 6 -33.77 28.59 -24.74
CA THR A 6 -33.23 27.27 -24.45
C THR A 6 -32.44 27.36 -23.15
N LEU A 7 -33.05 27.01 -22.01
CA LEU A 7 -32.34 26.93 -20.74
C LEU A 7 -31.58 25.61 -20.66
N ILE A 8 -30.37 25.65 -21.22
CA ILE A 8 -29.33 24.64 -21.08
C ILE A 8 -28.90 24.62 -19.61
N ILE A 9 -29.55 23.78 -18.80
CA ILE A 9 -29.05 23.45 -17.46
C ILE A 9 -27.87 22.50 -17.66
N SER A 10 -26.70 23.09 -17.87
CA SER A 10 -25.42 22.39 -17.78
C SER A 10 -25.23 22.11 -16.29
N LEU A 11 -25.65 20.91 -15.89
CA LEU A 11 -25.28 20.35 -14.60
C LEU A 11 -23.78 20.05 -14.69
N VAL A 12 -22.96 21.06 -14.39
CA VAL A 12 -21.54 20.87 -14.15
C VAL A 12 -21.44 20.04 -12.88
N LEU A 13 -21.37 18.72 -13.05
CA LEU A 13 -20.82 17.84 -12.05
C LEU A 13 -19.36 18.26 -11.88
N PHE A 14 -19.10 19.15 -10.91
CA PHE A 14 -17.79 19.21 -10.28
C PHE A 14 -17.62 17.88 -9.54
N GLY A 15 -17.24 16.85 -10.29
CA GLY A 15 -16.60 15.69 -9.71
C GLY A 15 -15.44 16.22 -8.90
N CYS A 16 -15.49 16.02 -7.60
CA CYS A 16 -14.35 16.25 -6.74
C CYS A 16 -13.23 15.41 -7.34
N ASP A 17 -12.22 16.06 -7.94
CA ASP A 17 -10.94 15.44 -8.23
C ASP A 17 -10.30 15.17 -6.86
N SER A 18 -10.82 14.16 -6.18
CA SER A 18 -10.17 13.58 -5.02
C SER A 18 -8.95 12.92 -5.61
N GLY A 19 -7.88 13.71 -5.80
CA GLY A 19 -6.65 13.31 -6.47
C GLY A 19 -6.31 11.93 -5.97
N MET A 20 -6.59 10.93 -6.80
CA MET A 20 -6.60 9.55 -6.37
C MET A 20 -5.15 9.28 -6.02
N ALA A 21 -4.86 9.24 -4.72
CA ALA A 21 -3.49 9.20 -4.26
C ALA A 21 -2.84 8.00 -4.93
N ASN A 22 -1.86 8.28 -5.78
CA ASN A 22 -1.46 7.35 -6.81
C ASN A 22 -0.68 6.23 -6.15
N VAL A 23 -1.34 5.09 -5.93
CA VAL A 23 -0.71 3.97 -5.21
C VAL A 23 0.53 3.47 -5.93
N LYS A 24 0.62 3.73 -7.24
CA LYS A 24 1.81 3.42 -8.04
C LYS A 24 3.08 4.08 -7.49
N ASN A 25 2.96 5.22 -6.82
CA ASN A 25 4.09 5.92 -6.19
C ASN A 25 4.69 5.14 -5.00
N PHE A 26 3.98 4.16 -4.45
CA PHE A 26 4.45 3.30 -3.35
C PHE A 26 5.04 1.96 -3.83
N LYS A 27 5.08 1.73 -5.15
CA LYS A 27 5.71 0.54 -5.73
C LYS A 27 7.23 0.60 -5.65
N THR A 28 7.80 1.81 -5.64
CA THR A 28 9.24 2.04 -5.55
C THR A 28 9.58 3.15 -4.56
N GLY A 29 10.75 3.06 -3.93
CA GLY A 29 11.28 4.08 -3.03
C GLY A 29 11.73 3.54 -1.68
N GLU A 30 11.94 4.46 -0.74
CA GLU A 30 12.32 4.16 0.63
C GLU A 30 11.15 4.40 1.58
N PHE A 31 10.96 3.46 2.50
CA PHE A 31 9.79 3.44 3.35
C PHE A 31 10.15 3.22 4.81
N LYS A 32 9.40 3.89 5.69
CA LYS A 32 9.37 3.58 7.12
C LYS A 32 7.99 3.09 7.51
N THR A 33 7.94 1.92 8.12
CA THR A 33 6.70 1.29 8.57
C THR A 33 6.57 1.49 10.07
N TYR A 34 5.35 1.77 10.53
CA TYR A 34 4.94 1.83 11.93
C TYR A 34 3.87 0.77 12.15
N LEU A 35 4.09 -0.13 13.12
CA LEU A 35 3.16 -1.20 13.46
C LEU A 35 2.31 -0.79 14.65
N ASP A 36 0.98 -0.82 14.48
CA ASP A 36 0.02 -0.30 15.47
C ASP A 36 0.09 -1.08 16.80
N ASP A 37 0.37 -2.39 16.75
CA ASP A 37 0.25 -3.28 17.91
C ASP A 37 1.50 -3.32 18.80
N ILE A 38 2.67 -2.92 18.29
CA ILE A 38 3.95 -3.22 18.95
C ILE A 38 4.95 -2.05 19.03
N ASP A 39 4.51 -0.80 18.82
CA ASP A 39 5.37 0.41 18.78
C ASP A 39 6.75 0.16 18.13
N ALA A 40 6.71 -0.57 17.01
CA ALA A 40 7.89 -1.04 16.33
C ALA A 40 7.92 -0.46 14.92
N THR A 41 9.13 -0.14 14.47
CA THR A 41 9.36 0.40 13.13
C THR A 41 10.30 -0.47 12.31
N SER A 42 10.06 -0.53 11.01
CA SER A 42 10.98 -1.11 10.04
C SER A 42 11.32 -0.10 8.95
N HIS A 43 12.44 -0.32 8.29
CA HIS A 43 12.88 0.43 7.12
C HIS A 43 12.91 -0.49 5.91
N ALA A 44 12.35 -0.05 4.78
CA ALA A 44 12.31 -0.85 3.58
C ALA A 44 12.78 -0.07 2.35
N PHE A 45 13.61 -0.71 1.53
CA PHE A 45 13.93 -0.29 0.18
C PHE A 45 13.11 -1.15 -0.77
N ARG A 46 12.29 -0.52 -1.60
CA ARG A 46 11.37 -1.22 -2.49
C ARG A 46 11.65 -0.87 -3.94
N ASP A 47 11.70 -1.91 -4.75
CA ASP A 47 11.48 -1.86 -6.19
C ASP A 47 10.19 -2.64 -6.50
N ASP A 48 9.61 -2.46 -7.69
CA ASP A 48 8.26 -2.96 -8.02
C ASP A 48 8.07 -4.46 -7.76
N SER A 49 9.13 -5.25 -7.90
CA SER A 49 9.13 -6.71 -7.70
C SER A 49 9.89 -7.22 -6.47
N LEU A 50 10.59 -6.34 -5.72
CA LEU A 50 11.48 -6.75 -4.64
C LEU A 50 11.52 -5.72 -3.50
N GLN A 51 11.53 -6.18 -2.26
CA GLN A 51 11.67 -5.35 -1.07
C GLN A 51 12.80 -5.88 -0.20
N ILE A 52 13.72 -5.01 0.21
CA ILE A 52 14.68 -5.28 1.27
C ILE A 52 14.19 -4.57 2.52
N GLU A 53 13.89 -5.30 3.58
CA GLU A 53 13.40 -4.77 4.84
C GLU A 53 14.41 -4.98 5.97
N ILE A 54 14.54 -3.96 6.82
CA ILE A 54 15.37 -3.95 8.01
C ILE A 54 14.45 -3.75 9.21
N TYR A 55 14.35 -4.78 10.04
CA TYR A 55 13.55 -4.76 11.26
C TYR A 55 14.40 -5.26 12.43
N LYS A 56 14.52 -4.44 13.49
CA LYS A 56 15.35 -4.75 14.68
C LYS A 56 16.80 -5.17 14.33
N GLY A 57 17.39 -4.56 13.30
CA GLY A 57 18.75 -4.87 12.83
C GLY A 57 18.87 -6.13 11.97
N VAL A 58 17.79 -6.90 11.80
CA VAL A 58 17.73 -8.05 10.90
C VAL A 58 17.32 -7.55 9.52
N LYS A 59 18.06 -7.99 8.49
CA LYS A 59 17.78 -7.68 7.08
C LYS A 59 17.16 -8.90 6.42
N ASP A 60 15.99 -8.70 5.82
CA ASP A 60 15.28 -9.69 5.02
C ASP A 60 15.00 -9.17 3.62
N THR A 61 14.92 -10.09 2.66
CA THR A 61 14.57 -9.79 1.27
C THR A 61 13.28 -10.50 0.92
N PHE A 62 12.34 -9.75 0.35
CA PHE A 62 11.04 -10.22 -0.09
C PHE A 62 10.86 -10.02 -1.58
N LEU A 63 10.27 -11.00 -2.24
CA LEU A 63 9.68 -10.84 -3.57
C LEU A 63 8.28 -10.25 -3.42
N ILE A 64 7.94 -9.32 -4.31
CA ILE A 64 6.65 -8.65 -4.34
C ILE A 64 5.85 -9.17 -5.53
N LYS A 65 4.60 -9.55 -5.27
CA LYS A 65 3.62 -9.85 -6.31
C LYS A 65 2.41 -8.94 -6.14
N TRP A 66 2.20 -8.03 -7.08
CA TRP A 66 1.03 -7.15 -7.07
C TRP A 66 -0.20 -7.88 -7.60
N ASN A 67 -1.24 -7.97 -6.78
CA ASN A 67 -2.53 -8.52 -7.17
C ASN A 67 -3.45 -7.41 -7.70
N SER A 68 -3.31 -6.19 -7.18
CA SER A 68 -3.96 -4.98 -7.66
C SER A 68 -3.16 -3.74 -7.24
N ASN A 69 -3.64 -2.53 -7.55
CA ASN A 69 -3.01 -1.31 -7.01
C ASN A 69 -3.04 -1.24 -5.48
N PHE A 70 -4.00 -1.87 -4.80
CA PHE A 70 -4.18 -1.78 -3.36
C PHE A 70 -3.86 -3.07 -2.61
N GLU A 71 -3.34 -4.09 -3.30
CA GLU A 71 -3.06 -5.39 -2.69
C GLU A 71 -1.84 -6.05 -3.35
N TYR A 72 -0.93 -6.53 -2.51
CA TYR A 72 0.26 -7.26 -2.94
C TYR A 72 0.65 -8.32 -1.92
N GLU A 73 1.43 -9.30 -2.37
CA GLU A 73 1.98 -10.37 -1.56
C GLU A 73 3.47 -10.15 -1.35
N LEU A 74 3.94 -10.33 -0.12
CA LEU A 74 5.35 -10.43 0.22
C LEU A 74 5.70 -11.90 0.49
N ILE A 75 6.75 -12.38 -0.17
CA ILE A 75 7.25 -13.76 -0.02
C ILE A 75 8.74 -13.67 0.27
N HIS A 76 9.25 -14.34 1.32
CA HIS A 76 10.68 -14.34 1.58
C HIS A 76 11.45 -14.89 0.36
N ALA A 77 12.47 -14.17 -0.08
CA ALA A 77 13.34 -14.62 -1.16
C ALA A 77 14.17 -15.86 -0.75
N PHE A 78 14.46 -15.99 0.54
CA PHE A 78 15.21 -17.10 1.13
C PHE A 78 14.48 -17.66 2.36
N PRO A 79 13.38 -18.41 2.17
CA PRO A 79 12.59 -18.92 3.29
C PRO A 79 13.35 -19.98 4.08
N LYS A 80 13.33 -19.89 5.41
CA LYS A 80 13.95 -20.87 6.32
C LYS A 80 12.91 -21.69 7.09
N SER A 81 11.70 -21.16 7.20
CA SER A 81 10.58 -21.81 7.87
C SER A 81 9.36 -21.94 6.95
N LYS A 82 8.39 -22.77 7.34
CA LYS A 82 7.08 -22.85 6.66
C LYS A 82 6.34 -21.51 6.68
N LEU A 83 6.51 -20.73 7.75
CA LEU A 83 5.90 -19.41 7.87
C LEU A 83 6.53 -18.44 6.86
N ASP A 84 7.84 -18.50 6.66
CA ASP A 84 8.56 -17.65 5.69
C ASP A 84 8.12 -17.96 4.25
N SER A 85 7.85 -19.23 3.96
CA SER A 85 7.30 -19.67 2.67
C SER A 85 5.82 -19.32 2.48
N THR A 86 5.14 -18.83 3.52
CA THR A 86 3.73 -18.46 3.46
C THR A 86 3.61 -17.00 3.02
N PRO A 87 2.89 -16.69 1.91
CA PRO A 87 2.72 -15.32 1.46
C PRO A 87 2.10 -14.42 2.53
N PHE A 88 2.72 -13.27 2.76
CA PHE A 88 2.19 -12.22 3.61
C PHE A 88 1.45 -11.20 2.75
N ILE A 89 0.12 -11.25 2.80
CA ILE A 89 -0.77 -10.47 1.95
C ILE A 89 -0.97 -9.10 2.60
N VAL A 90 -0.56 -8.05 1.92
CA VAL A 90 -0.69 -6.65 2.35
C VAL A 90 -1.79 -5.97 1.55
N LYS A 91 -2.76 -5.40 2.25
CA LYS A 91 -3.85 -4.61 1.67
C LYS A 91 -3.78 -3.17 2.15
N ILE A 92 -3.69 -2.25 1.21
CA ILE A 92 -3.70 -0.81 1.44
C ILE A 92 -5.14 -0.37 1.67
N THR A 93 -5.41 0.26 2.82
CA THR A 93 -6.76 0.62 3.27
C THR A 93 -7.06 2.10 3.14
N SER A 94 -6.03 2.95 3.18
CA SER A 94 -6.16 4.40 3.03
C SER A 94 -4.83 4.99 2.60
N VAL A 95 -4.86 6.04 1.80
CA VAL A 95 -3.66 6.75 1.33
C VAL A 95 -3.83 8.24 1.65
N LYS A 96 -2.77 8.85 2.21
CA LYS A 96 -2.72 10.27 2.53
C LYS A 96 -1.31 10.80 2.27
N ASN A 97 -1.18 11.74 1.34
CA ASN A 97 0.08 12.35 0.95
C ASN A 97 1.13 11.29 0.55
N ASN A 98 2.27 11.27 1.22
CA ASN A 98 3.37 10.31 1.06
C ASN A 98 3.22 9.08 1.97
N SER A 99 2.02 8.78 2.48
CA SER A 99 1.81 7.67 3.41
C SER A 99 0.57 6.85 3.08
N TYR A 100 0.55 5.60 3.53
CA TYR A 100 -0.63 4.75 3.46
C TYR A 100 -0.80 3.91 4.72
N LYS A 101 -2.05 3.56 5.03
CA LYS A 101 -2.40 2.58 6.05
C LYS A 101 -2.61 1.22 5.40
N PHE A 102 -2.29 0.16 6.12
CA PHE A 102 -2.47 -1.20 5.62
C PHE A 102 -3.03 -2.14 6.69
N THR A 103 -3.56 -3.25 6.19
CA THR A 103 -3.83 -4.47 6.94
C THR A 103 -3.07 -5.60 6.26
N ALA A 104 -2.39 -6.44 7.01
CA ALA A 104 -1.65 -7.57 6.47
C ALA A 104 -1.91 -8.86 7.24
N HIS A 105 -1.76 -10.00 6.57
CA HIS A 105 -1.97 -11.33 7.16
C HIS A 105 -1.21 -12.39 6.37
N TYR A 106 -0.88 -13.50 7.03
CA TYR A 106 -0.39 -14.68 6.33
C TYR A 106 -1.55 -15.38 5.61
N LYS A 107 -1.31 -15.84 4.39
CA LYS A 107 -2.30 -16.60 3.61
C LYS A 107 -2.83 -17.79 4.41
N GLY A 108 -4.15 -17.86 4.59
CA GLY A 108 -4.81 -18.92 5.35
C GLY A 108 -4.73 -18.79 6.88
N SER A 109 -4.22 -17.67 7.40
CA SER A 109 -4.16 -17.38 8.84
C SER A 109 -5.25 -16.37 9.25
N ASN A 110 -5.67 -16.46 10.52
CA ASN A 110 -6.55 -15.46 11.16
C ASN A 110 -5.77 -14.28 11.77
N TYR A 111 -4.45 -14.35 11.80
CA TYR A 111 -3.58 -13.27 12.26
C TYR A 111 -3.74 -12.03 11.39
N LYS A 112 -3.79 -10.84 12.01
CA LYS A 112 -3.88 -9.55 11.32
C LYS A 112 -2.88 -8.58 11.93
N GLN A 113 -2.04 -8.00 11.09
CA GLN A 113 -1.19 -6.87 11.43
C GLN A 113 -1.78 -5.60 10.81
N LYS A 114 -1.78 -4.50 11.57
CA LYS A 114 -2.10 -3.17 11.04
C LYS A 114 -0.92 -2.23 11.19
N GLY A 115 -0.89 -1.23 10.34
CA GLY A 115 0.14 -0.21 10.44
C GLY A 115 0.01 0.87 9.40
N ARG A 116 1.05 1.70 9.37
CA ARG A 116 1.20 2.81 8.44
C ARG A 116 2.59 2.82 7.85
N VAL A 117 2.67 3.07 6.56
CA VAL A 117 3.92 3.22 5.81
C VAL A 117 4.06 4.66 5.38
N GLU A 118 5.21 5.26 5.61
CA GLU A 118 5.62 6.57 5.10
C GLU A 118 6.71 6.40 4.05
N LYS A 119 6.55 7.05 2.90
CA LYS A 119 7.61 7.20 1.91
C LYS A 119 8.56 8.30 2.35
N ILE A 120 9.85 7.99 2.43
CA ILE A 120 10.92 8.90 2.85
C ILE A 120 11.61 9.49 1.61
N ASN A 121 11.93 8.65 0.61
CA ASN A 121 12.54 9.04 -0.67
C ASN A 121 11.84 8.34 -1.84
#